data_AF-A0A3B8VZW3-F1
#
_entry.id   AF-A0A3B8VZW3-F1
#
_cell.length_a   1.000
_cell.length_b   1.000
_cell.length_c   1.000
_cell.angle_alpha   90.00
_cell.angle_beta   90.00
_cell.angle_gamma   90.00
#
_symmetry.space_group_name_H-M   'P 1'
#
loop_
_entity.id
_entity.type
_entity.pdbx_description
1 polymer ?
#
loop_
_entity_poly.entity_id
_entity_poly.type
_entity_poly.pdbx_seq_one_letter_code
_entity_poly.pdbx_strand_id
1 'polypeptide(L)'
;MKKLLLFMTLIVMAVSAKAQQRGDMSVGTSVGYGFGNKSMYWGIDYNYSITDAFRIAPSFTYQFKNHGRSAAMIDADAQYLIPLTEMVGFYPLAGLSL
;
A
#
# COMPACT_ATOMS: atom_id res chain seq x y z
N MET A 1 3.89 17.05 24.94
CA MET A 1 4.97 16.64 24.03
C MET A 1 5.50 15.23 24.31
N LYS A 2 5.88 14.88 25.55
CA LYS A 2 6.40 13.52 25.88
C LYS A 2 5.43 12.36 25.57
N LYS A 3 4.12 12.56 25.79
CA LYS A 3 3.07 11.57 25.49
C LYS A 3 2.90 11.31 23.98
N LEU A 4 3.08 12.35 23.15
CA LEU A 4 3.03 12.23 21.69
C LEU A 4 4.24 11.46 21.16
N LEU A 5 5.43 11.78 21.69
CA LEU A 5 6.65 11.06 21.34
C LEU A 5 6.51 9.57 21.68
N LEU A 6 6.04 9.24 22.89
CA LEU A 6 5.80 7.86 23.33
C LEU A 6 4.82 7.11 22.41
N PHE A 7 3.74 7.77 21.99
CA PHE A 7 2.78 7.21 21.04
C PHE A 7 3.42 6.93 19.68
N MET A 8 4.24 7.85 19.16
CA MET A 8 4.97 7.62 17.90
C MET A 8 5.97 6.47 18.03
N THR A 9 6.70 6.35 19.14
CA THR A 9 7.64 5.24 19.35
C THR A 9 6.92 3.89 19.45
N LEU A 10 5.74 3.84 20.09
CA LEU A 10 4.91 2.64 20.16
C LEU A 10 4.39 2.19 18.79
N ILE A 11 3.99 3.15 17.94
CA ILE A 11 3.57 2.87 16.56
C ILE A 11 4.74 2.30 15.74
N VAL A 12 5.95 2.86 15.91
CA VAL A 12 7.15 2.38 15.19
C VAL A 12 7.60 0.99 15.66
N MET A 13 7.46 0.66 16.95
CA MET A 13 7.86 -0.65 17.50
C MET A 13 6.88 -1.80 17.16
N ALA A 14 5.67 -1.52 16.68
CA ALA A 14 4.72 -2.56 16.27
C ALA A 14 5.09 -3.24 14.95
N VAL A 15 6.08 -2.73 14.21
CA VAL A 15 6.57 -3.31 12.95
C VAL A 15 7.58 -4.42 13.27
N SER A 16 7.09 -5.54 13.80
CA SER A 16 7.88 -6.77 13.79
C SER A 16 7.77 -7.40 12.41
N ALA A 17 8.89 -7.49 11.68
CA ALA A 17 8.94 -8.08 10.36
C ALA A 17 8.49 -9.56 10.44
N LYS A 18 7.29 -9.84 9.93
CA LYS A 18 6.77 -11.19 9.74
C LYS A 18 6.63 -11.40 8.24
N ALA A 19 7.03 -12.58 7.76
CA ALA A 19 6.61 -13.03 6.43
C ALA A 19 5.08 -13.14 6.42
N GLN A 20 4.44 -12.67 5.35
CA GLN A 20 2.98 -12.61 5.20
C GLN A 20 2.32 -13.97 5.52
N GLN A 21 1.35 -14.00 6.43
CA GLN A 21 0.58 -15.19 6.81
C GLN A 21 -0.88 -15.06 6.34
N ARG A 22 -1.55 -16.19 6.12
CA ARG A 22 -2.98 -16.24 5.83
C ARG A 22 -3.77 -15.52 6.92
N GLY A 23 -4.64 -14.60 6.49
CA GLY A 23 -5.46 -13.77 7.35
C GLY A 23 -4.82 -12.42 7.69
N ASP A 24 -3.55 -12.20 7.35
CA ASP A 24 -2.89 -10.94 7.62
C ASP A 24 -3.56 -9.79 6.85
N MET A 25 -3.71 -8.69 7.57
CA MET A 25 -4.26 -7.44 7.07
C MET A 25 -3.19 -6.36 7.21
N SER A 26 -3.01 -5.54 6.18
CA SER A 26 -2.15 -4.37 6.26
C SER A 26 -2.85 -3.17 5.63
N VAL A 27 -2.66 -2.00 6.22
CA VAL A 27 -3.08 -0.72 5.64
C VAL A 27 -1.82 0.10 5.38
N GLY A 28 -1.67 0.57 4.16
CA GLY A 28 -0.60 1.44 3.71
C GLY A 28 -1.14 2.80 3.27
N THR A 29 -0.26 3.78 3.23
CA THR A 29 -0.50 5.03 2.53
C THR A 29 0.68 5.34 1.63
N SER A 30 0.40 5.85 0.45
CA SER A 30 1.39 6.17 -0.56
C SER A 30 1.30 7.65 -0.92
N VAL A 31 2.45 8.24 -1.23
CA VAL A 31 2.54 9.56 -1.87
C VAL A 31 3.53 9.45 -3.02
N GLY A 32 3.27 10.18 -4.10
CA GLY A 32 4.20 10.18 -5.22
C GLY A 32 3.96 11.31 -6.18
N TYR A 33 4.78 11.34 -7.23
CA TYR A 33 4.78 12.37 -8.25
C TYR A 33 4.72 11.73 -9.64
N GLY A 34 3.65 12.01 -10.37
CA GLY A 34 3.49 11.54 -11.74
C GLY A 34 4.22 12.48 -12.70
N PHE A 35 5.35 12.04 -13.27
CA PHE A 35 6.13 12.87 -14.20
C PHE A 35 5.37 13.21 -15.49
N GLY A 36 4.47 12.34 -15.96
CA GLY A 36 3.65 12.58 -17.15
C GLY A 36 2.65 13.72 -16.97
N ASN A 37 1.86 13.65 -15.89
CA ASN A 37 0.84 14.66 -15.57
C ASN A 37 1.38 15.80 -14.69
N LYS A 38 2.65 15.76 -14.29
CA LYS A 38 3.31 16.71 -13.36
C LYS A 38 2.50 16.99 -12.10
N SER A 39 1.88 15.95 -11.54
CA SER A 39 0.94 16.05 -10.42
C SER A 39 1.38 15.16 -9.27
N MET A 40 1.23 15.66 -8.04
CA MET A 40 1.33 14.81 -6.86
C MET A 40 0.10 13.91 -6.75
N TYR A 41 0.27 12.76 -6.11
CA TYR A 41 -0.85 11.94 -5.69
C TYR A 41 -0.65 11.47 -4.25
N TRP A 42 -1.77 11.10 -3.63
CA TRP A 42 -1.82 10.45 -2.34
C TRP A 42 -2.75 9.24 -2.45
N GLY A 43 -2.36 8.12 -1.85
CA GLY A 43 -3.10 6.88 -1.89
C GLY A 43 -3.22 6.21 -0.53
N ILE A 44 -4.23 5.36 -0.43
CA ILE A 44 -4.42 4.38 0.65
C ILE A 44 -4.49 3.01 0.01
N ASP A 45 -3.75 2.07 0.58
CA ASP A 45 -3.65 0.70 0.12
C ASP A 45 -4.12 -0.22 1.24
N TYR A 46 -4.94 -1.22 0.92
CA TYR A 46 -5.32 -2.24 1.88
C TYR A 46 -4.96 -3.60 1.31
N ASN A 47 -4.21 -4.41 2.07
CA ASN A 47 -3.89 -5.78 1.68
C ASN A 47 -4.55 -6.76 2.63
N TYR A 48 -5.15 -7.81 2.07
CA TYR A 48 -5.66 -8.95 2.81
C TYR A 48 -5.15 -10.27 2.23
N SER A 49 -4.45 -11.04 3.05
CA SER A 49 -3.80 -12.30 2.66
C SER A 49 -4.79 -13.46 2.73
N ILE A 50 -5.32 -13.86 1.58
CA ILE A 50 -6.24 -15.01 1.48
C ILE A 50 -5.48 -16.33 1.76
N THR A 51 -4.23 -16.40 1.35
CA THR A 51 -3.29 -17.49 1.69
C THR A 51 -1.91 -16.90 1.96
N ASP A 52 -0.96 -17.72 2.40
CA ASP A 52 0.44 -17.29 2.60
C ASP A 52 1.08 -16.77 1.29
N ALA A 53 0.58 -17.19 0.13
CA ALA A 53 1.10 -16.81 -1.19
C ALA A 53 0.14 -15.92 -2.02
N PHE A 54 -1.09 -15.63 -1.56
CA PHE A 54 -2.07 -14.89 -2.37
C PHE A 54 -2.79 -13.85 -1.53
N ARG A 55 -2.86 -12.62 -2.03
CA ARG A 55 -3.55 -11.50 -1.38
C ARG A 55 -4.42 -10.73 -2.36
N ILE A 56 -5.49 -10.15 -1.83
CA ILE A 56 -6.24 -9.10 -2.50
C ILE A 56 -5.78 -7.74 -1.97
N ALA A 57 -5.68 -6.77 -2.86
CA ALA A 57 -5.10 -5.47 -2.59
C ALA A 57 -5.92 -4.36 -3.24
N PRO A 58 -7.10 -3.99 -2.69
CA PRO A 58 -7.78 -2.79 -3.13
C PRO A 58 -7.02 -1.52 -2.70
N SER A 59 -7.00 -0.53 -3.58
CA SER A 59 -6.40 0.78 -3.30
C SER A 59 -7.28 1.92 -3.79
N PHE A 60 -7.08 3.08 -3.17
CA PHE A 60 -7.64 4.34 -3.61
C PHE A 60 -6.52 5.35 -3.78
N THR A 61 -6.46 5.99 -4.93
CA THR A 61 -5.46 7.03 -5.22
C THR A 61 -6.14 8.31 -5.64
N TYR A 62 -5.83 9.41 -4.97
CA TYR A 62 -6.22 10.75 -5.36
C TYR A 62 -5.03 11.51 -5.96
N GLN A 63 -5.17 11.90 -7.22
CA GLN A 63 -4.23 12.76 -7.93
C GLN A 63 -4.63 14.23 -7.74
N PHE A 64 -3.74 14.99 -7.11
CA PHE A 64 -3.93 16.41 -6.89
C PHE A 64 -4.01 17.18 -8.21
N LYS A 65 -4.80 18.24 -8.19
CA LYS A 65 -5.12 19.03 -9.37
C LYS A 65 -3.85 19.58 -10.03
N ASN A 66 -3.65 19.27 -11.31
CA ASN A 66 -2.71 19.96 -12.17
C ASN A 66 -3.41 20.43 -13.45
N HIS A 67 -3.10 21.65 -13.90
CA HIS A 67 -3.72 22.28 -15.08
C HIS A 67 -5.25 22.16 -15.15
N GLY A 68 -5.94 22.33 -14.01
CA GLY A 68 -7.39 22.28 -13.98
C GLY A 68 -8.00 20.90 -13.78
N ARG A 69 -7.21 19.82 -13.80
CA ARG A 69 -7.71 18.43 -13.74
C ARG A 69 -7.17 17.71 -12.51
N SER A 70 -8.07 17.04 -11.79
CA SER A 70 -7.75 16.07 -10.73
C SER A 70 -8.35 14.73 -11.11
N ALA A 71 -7.81 13.65 -10.58
CA ALA A 71 -8.34 12.31 -10.78
C ALA A 71 -8.41 11.57 -9.46
N ALA A 72 -9.40 10.70 -9.33
CA ALA A 72 -9.45 9.70 -8.26
C ALA A 72 -9.53 8.35 -8.95
N MET A 73 -8.79 7.38 -8.44
CA MET A 73 -8.73 6.03 -8.97
C MET A 73 -9.06 5.05 -7.86
N ILE A 74 -9.83 4.02 -8.19
CA ILE A 74 -10.03 2.85 -7.33
C ILE A 74 -9.48 1.64 -8.07
N ASP A 75 -8.55 0.95 -7.43
CA ASP A 75 -7.97 -0.27 -7.97
C ASP A 75 -8.35 -1.45 -7.10
N ALA A 76 -8.49 -2.61 -7.73
CA ALA A 76 -8.75 -3.88 -7.08
C ALA A 76 -7.81 -4.93 -7.66
N ASP A 77 -6.72 -5.18 -6.93
CA ASP A 77 -5.67 -6.10 -7.37
C ASP A 77 -5.73 -7.45 -6.67
N ALA A 78 -5.33 -8.49 -7.39
CA ALA A 78 -4.93 -9.78 -6.87
C ALA A 78 -3.42 -9.94 -7.06
N GLN A 79 -2.71 -10.35 -6.01
CA GLN A 79 -1.25 -10.42 -6.01
C GLN A 79 -0.79 -11.78 -5.49
N TYR A 80 0.14 -12.41 -6.22
CA TYR A 80 0.74 -13.69 -5.82
C TYR A 80 2.15 -13.43 -5.29
N LEU A 81 2.44 -13.80 -4.04
CA LEU A 81 3.71 -13.53 -3.38
C LEU A 81 4.73 -14.65 -3.66
N ILE A 82 5.86 -14.29 -4.26
CA ILE A 82 7.01 -15.16 -4.48
C ILE A 82 8.16 -14.62 -3.62
N PRO A 83 8.42 -15.21 -2.44
CA PRO A 83 9.54 -14.79 -1.60
C PRO A 83 10.87 -15.15 -2.30
N LEU A 84 11.74 -14.16 -2.51
CA LEU A 84 13.09 -14.37 -3.05
C LEU A 84 14.12 -14.52 -1.92
N THR A 85 13.91 -13.78 -0.83
CA THR A 85 14.65 -13.86 0.44
C THR A 85 13.68 -13.59 1.59
N GLU A 86 14.16 -13.60 2.84
CA GLU A 86 13.33 -13.23 4.00
C GLU A 86 12.85 -11.76 3.98
N MET A 87 13.53 -10.87 3.25
CA MET A 87 13.21 -9.43 3.20
C MET A 87 12.72 -8.93 1.84
N VAL A 88 12.96 -9.68 0.77
CA VAL A 88 12.64 -9.29 -0.61
C VAL A 88 11.73 -10.33 -1.23
N GLY A 89 10.58 -9.88 -1.73
CA GLY A 89 9.63 -10.70 -2.47
C GLY A 89 9.28 -10.05 -3.80
N PHE A 90 9.00 -10.89 -4.80
CA PHE A 90 8.39 -10.48 -6.05
C PHE A 90 6.90 -10.80 -5.99
N TYR A 91 6.05 -9.86 -6.42
CA TYR A 91 4.60 -10.06 -6.40
C TYR A 91 4.00 -9.66 -7.76
N PRO A 92 3.86 -10.59 -8.71
CA PRO A 92 3.05 -10.31 -9.89
C PRO A 92 1.61 -9.98 -9.45
N LEU A 93 1.03 -8.99 -10.11
CA LEU A 93 -0.33 -8.52 -9.85
C LEU A 93 -1.17 -8.53 -11.12
N ALA A 94 -2.47 -8.75 -10.95
CA ALA A 94 -3.48 -8.57 -11.97
C ALA A 94 -4.73 -8.00 -11.30
N GLY A 95 -5.38 -7.02 -11.93
CA GLY A 95 -6.48 -6.31 -11.29
C GLY A 95 -7.29 -5.46 -12.25
N LEU A 96 -8.20 -4.70 -11.65
CA LEU A 96 -9.07 -3.74 -12.32
C LEU A 96 -8.80 -2.36 -11.75
N SER A 97 -8.86 -1.34 -12.61
CA SER A 97 -8.67 0.06 -12.25
C SER A 97 -9.80 0.89 -12.86
N LEU A 98 -10.35 1.81 -12.07
CA LEU A 98 -11.44 2.72 -12.46
C LEU A 98 -11.07 4.17 -12.16
#